data_AF-A0A965CAT6-F1
#
_entry.id   AF-A0A965CAT6-F1
#
_cell.length_a   1.000
_cell.length_b   1.000
_cell.length_c   1.000
_cell.angle_alpha   90.00
_cell.angle_beta   90.00
_cell.angle_gamma   90.00
#
_symmetry.space_group_name_H-M   'P 1'
#
loop_
_entity.id
_entity.type
_entity.pdbx_description
1 polymer ?
#
loop_
_entity_poly.entity_id
_entity_poly.type
_entity_poly.pdbx_seq_one_letter_code
_entity_poly.pdbx_strand_id
1 'polypeptide(L)' 'LGTGVVAKRPVVVTDEHGQDSIAIRSMVYLALSYDHRIIDGADASRFLVDVKNRLENADFLGNFGI' A
#
# COMPACT_ATOMS: atom_id res chain seq x y z
N LEU A 1 2.13 10.42 -9.32
CA LEU A 1 2.17 9.08 -8.67
C LEU A 1 2.85 8.12 -9.62
N GLY A 2 3.95 7.51 -9.21
CA GLY A 2 4.63 6.45 -9.94
C GLY A 2 4.28 5.09 -9.34
N THR A 3 3.85 4.16 -10.19
CA THR A 3 3.70 2.75 -9.84
C THR A 3 4.91 1.99 -10.37
N GLY A 4 5.73 1.46 -9.47
CA GLY A 4 6.87 0.64 -9.86
C GLY A 4 6.42 -0.67 -10.52
N VAL A 5 7.39 -1.51 -10.90
CA VAL A 5 7.11 -2.84 -11.42
C VAL A 5 6.58 -3.74 -10.30
N VAL A 6 5.54 -4.53 -10.59
CA VAL A 6 5.06 -5.57 -9.69
C VAL A 6 6.04 -6.74 -9.74
N ALA A 7 6.63 -7.08 -8.60
CA ALA A 7 7.59 -8.16 -8.48
C ALA A 7 7.23 -9.13 -7.35
N LYS A 8 7.59 -10.40 -7.51
CA LYS A 8 7.45 -11.41 -6.45
C LYS A 8 8.50 -11.17 -5.37
N ARG A 9 8.08 -11.05 -4.10
CA ARG A 9 8.98 -10.88 -2.96
C ARG A 9 8.64 -11.85 -1.83
N PRO A 10 9.65 -12.39 -1.12
CA PRO A 10 9.43 -13.09 0.12
C PRO A 10 9.01 -12.07 1.20
N VAL A 11 7.93 -12.37 1.91
CA VAL A 11 7.47 -11.60 3.06
C VAL A 11 7.10 -12.56 4.18
N VAL A 12 7.25 -12.09 5.42
CA VAL A 12 6.76 -12.82 6.59
C VAL A 12 5.26 -12.63 6.69
N VAL A 13 4.53 -13.72 6.92
CA VAL A 13 3.10 -13.72 7.22
C VAL A 13 2.90 -14.44 8.53
N THR A 14 2.12 -13.82 9.41
CA THR A 14 1.73 -14.38 10.70
C THR A 14 0.35 -15.03 10.54
N ASP A 15 0.21 -16.27 11.00
CA ASP A 15 -1.06 -16.99 10.99
C ASP A 15 -1.98 -16.59 12.17
N GLU A 16 -3.18 -17.19 12.22
CA GLU A 16 -4.17 -16.95 13.28
C GLU A 16 -3.69 -17.39 14.67
N HIS A 17 -2.65 -18.23 14.73
CA HIS A 17 -2.04 -18.74 15.96
C HIS A 17 -0.77 -17.97 16.36
N GLY A 18 -0.42 -16.91 15.62
CA GLY A 18 0.75 -16.08 15.90
C GLY A 18 2.07 -16.66 15.38
N GLN A 19 2.03 -17.69 14.53
CA GLN A 19 3.23 -18.31 13.97
C GLN A 19 3.63 -17.64 12.66
N ASP A 20 4.92 -17.29 12.57
CA ASP A 20 5.48 -16.64 11.40
C ASP A 20 5.95 -17.65 10.35
N SER A 21 5.60 -17.39 9.09
CA SER A 21 6.06 -18.16 7.93
C SER A 21 6.46 -17.25 6.77
N ILE A 22 7.31 -17.73 5.86
CA ILE A 22 7.71 -16.97 4.66
C ILE A 22 6.78 -17.33 3.50
N ALA A 23 6.14 -16.33 2.91
CA ALA A 23 5.31 -16.47 1.71
C ALA A 23 5.79 -15.57 0.58
N ILE A 24 5.60 -16.00 -0.66
CA ILE A 24 5.88 -15.17 -1.84
C ILE A 24 4.64 -14.35 -2.19
N ARG A 25 4.74 -13.01 -2.17
CA ARG A 25 3.66 -12.09 -2.52
C ARG A 25 4.02 -11.22 -3.73
N SER A 26 3.02 -10.82 -4.50
CA SER A 26 3.16 -9.79 -5.54
C SER A 26 3.22 -8.42 -4.86
N MET A 27 4.36 -7.73 -4.93
CA MET A 27 4.59 -6.45 -4.26
C MET A 27 4.88 -5.36 -5.30
N VAL A 28 4.48 -4.13 -4.99
CA VAL A 28 4.80 -2.93 -5.79
C VAL A 28 5.27 -1.81 -4.87
N TYR A 29 6.20 -0.98 -5.36
CA TYR A 29 6.55 0.27 -4.69
C TYR A 29 5.72 1.42 -5.28
N LEU A 30 5.07 2.19 -4.41
CA LEU A 30 4.34 3.40 -4.76
C LEU A 30 5.19 4.61 -4.41
N ALA A 31 5.36 5.52 -5.36
CA ALA A 31 6.09 6.77 -5.16
C ALA A 31 5.19 7.97 -5.46
N LEU A 32 5.08 8.89 -4.50
CA LEU A 32 4.33 10.13 -4.65
C LEU A 32 5.28 11.32 -4.67
N SER A 33 5.32 12.02 -5.80
CA SER A 33 5.89 13.37 -5.88
C SER A 33 4.77 14.38 -5.64
N TYR A 34 5.04 15.38 -4.82
CA TYR A 34 4.10 16.43 -4.46
C TYR A 34 4.84 17.76 -4.27
N ASP A 35 4.10 18.86 -4.31
CA ASP A 35 4.64 20.20 -4.04
C ASP A 35 4.61 20.49 -2.54
N HIS A 36 5.79 20.54 -1.92
CA HIS A 36 5.95 20.80 -0.48
C HIS A 36 5.51 22.18 -0.03
N ARG A 37 5.27 23.12 -0.95
CA ARG A 37 4.71 24.44 -0.61
C ARG A 37 3.22 24.38 -0.29
N ILE A 38 2.55 23.33 -0.76
CA ILE A 38 1.11 23.16 -0.67
C ILE A 38 0.77 21.98 0.25
N ILE A 39 1.52 20.88 0.15
CA ILE A 39 1.24 19.63 0.85
C ILE A 39 2.38 19.30 1.82
N ASP A 40 2.02 18.99 3.06
CA ASP A 40 2.98 18.52 4.05
C ASP A 40 3.35 17.04 3.82
N GLY A 41 4.57 16.67 4.20
CA GLY A 41 5.04 15.30 4.04
C GLY A 41 4.30 14.27 4.89
N ALA A 42 3.77 14.66 6.05
CA ALA A 42 2.94 13.76 6.85
C ALA A 42 1.63 13.43 6.11
N ASP A 43 1.00 14.41 5.46
CA ASP A 43 -0.25 14.20 4.71
C ASP A 43 -0.01 13.35 3.46
N ALA A 44 1.07 13.61 2.73
CA ALA A 44 1.47 12.80 1.58
C ALA A 44 1.75 11.32 1.99
N SER A 45 2.40 11.12 3.14
CA SER A 45 2.66 9.78 3.69
C SER A 45 1.37 9.07 4.11
N ARG A 46 0.47 9.77 4.83
CA ARG A 46 -0.85 9.24 5.22
C ARG A 46 -1.66 8.81 4.00
N PHE A 47 -1.69 9.64 2.97
CA PHE A 47 -2.37 9.30 1.71
C PHE A 47 -1.83 8.01 1.09
N LEU A 48 -0.50 7.83 1.04
CA LEU A 48 0.09 6.59 0.52
C LEU A 48 -0.26 5.37 1.39
N VAL A 49 -0.33 5.52 2.71
CA VAL A 49 -0.78 4.44 3.62
C VAL A 49 -2.24 4.09 3.36
N ASP A 50 -3.12 5.08 3.17
CA ASP A 50 -4.54 4.84 2.89
C ASP A 50 -4.73 4.12 1.55
N VAL A 51 -4.00 4.55 0.51
CA VAL A 51 -3.99 3.87 -0.79
C VAL A 51 -3.49 2.43 -0.66
N LYS A 52 -2.40 2.20 0.08
CA LYS A 52 -1.88 0.86 0.35
C LYS A 52 -2.96 0.00 1.01
N ASN A 53 -3.56 0.46 2.10
CA ASN A 53 -4.56 -0.30 2.86
C ASN A 53 -5.77 -0.64 1.99
N ARG A 54 -6.25 0.31 1.18
CA ARG A 54 -7.38 0.07 0.27
C ARG A 54 -7.07 -1.00 -0.78
N LEU A 55 -5.86 -0.97 -1.35
CA LEU A 55 -5.41 -1.97 -2.32
C LEU A 55 -5.25 -3.35 -1.69
N GLU A 56 -4.68 -3.45 -0.49
CA GLU A 56 -4.48 -4.72 0.22
C GLU A 56 -5.80 -5.35 0.67
N ASN A 57 -6.78 -4.54 1.09
CA ASN A 57 -8.09 -5.03 1.54
C ASN A 57 -9.09 -5.30 0.41
N ALA A 58 -8.74 -4.95 -0.85
CA ALA A 58 -9.65 -4.99 -2.00
C ALA A 58 -10.99 -4.25 -1.79
N ASP A 59 -11.01 -3.26 -0.89
CA ASP A 59 -12.21 -2.50 -0.54
C ASP A 59 -12.42 -1.35 -1.52
N PHE A 60 -12.92 -1.69 -2.70
CA PHE A 60 -13.18 -0.72 -3.76
C PHE A 60 -14.61 -0.20 -3.75
N LEU A 61 -15.55 -0.95 -3.18
CA LEU A 61 -16.99 -0.75 -3.35
C LEU A 61 -17.55 0.47 -2.61
N GLY A 62 -16.95 0.87 -1.49
CA GLY A 62 -17.51 1.95 -0.64
C GLY A 62 -17.34 3.38 -1.16
N ASN A 63 -16.62 3.61 -2.27
CA ASN A 63 -16.15 4.96 -2.60
C ASN A 63 -16.06 5.24 -4.12
N PHE A 64 -17.08 4.84 -4.88
CA PHE A 64 -17.20 5.21 -6.30
C PHE A 64 -18.18 6.37 -6.57
N GLY A 65 -18.84 6.93 -5.55
CA GLY A 65 -19.77 8.05 -5.75
C GLY A 65 -20.88 7.75 -6.78
N ILE A 66 -21.19 6.46 -6.97
CA ILE A 66 -22.31 5.92 -7.74
C ILE A 66 -23.20 5.10 -6.80
#